data_AF-A0A7C7CPY9-F1
#
_entry.id   AF-A0A7C7CPY9-F1
#
_cell.length_a   1.000
_cell.length_b   1.000
_cell.length_c   1.000
_cell.angle_alpha   90.00
_cell.angle_beta   90.00
_cell.angle_gamma   90.00
#
_symmetry.space_group_name_H-M   'P 1'
#
loop_
_entity.id
_entity.type
_entity.pdbx_description
1 polymer ?
#
loop_
_entity_poly.entity_id
_entity_poly.type
_entity_poly.pdbx_seq_one_letter_code
_entity_poly.pdbx_strand_id
1 'polypeptide(L)'
;MTFYGDLKKIRREKEIDLGEVANRTKINQAYLESIEKGDYTFLPHVYVRLFLRAYTVEIGADPDEAVNQLEIYLDKEQISPPEQLSIDDTMGDDHLKDYQEPSKSPLQSRYDIIKVVILVAVFIFAIYIIKQITSNDDPDVEIPSLSNRQLEEQTSTPEEAGSDEYQVKDETSDELSGDKATESSTPSTTPTE
;
A
#
# COMPACT_ATOMS: atom_id res chain seq x y z
N MET A 1 -18.74 17.82 -11.23
CA MET A 1 -17.64 17.44 -10.33
C MET A 1 -16.44 17.16 -11.21
N THR A 2 -15.23 17.54 -10.80
CA THR A 2 -14.01 17.30 -11.60
C THR A 2 -13.36 15.99 -11.16
N PHE A 3 -12.78 15.24 -12.10
CA PHE A 3 -12.21 13.91 -11.79
C PHE A 3 -11.13 13.99 -10.69
N TYR A 4 -10.27 15.01 -10.73
CA TYR A 4 -9.25 15.24 -9.69
C TYR A 4 -9.86 15.58 -8.32
N GLY A 5 -11.01 16.25 -8.30
CA GLY A 5 -11.77 16.49 -7.08
C GLY A 5 -12.36 15.20 -6.50
N ASP A 6 -12.81 14.29 -7.37
CA ASP A 6 -13.28 12.96 -6.97
C ASP A 6 -12.14 12.12 -6.36
N LEU A 7 -10.93 12.16 -6.94
CA LEU A 7 -9.77 11.46 -6.37
C LEU A 7 -9.43 11.99 -4.96
N LYS A 8 -9.44 13.31 -4.78
CA LYS A 8 -9.26 13.92 -3.45
C LYS A 8 -10.34 13.49 -2.46
N LYS A 9 -11.59 13.42 -2.90
CA LYS A 9 -12.72 12.95 -2.08
C LYS A 9 -12.52 11.49 -1.67
N ILE A 10 -12.19 10.59 -2.61
CA ILE A 10 -11.92 9.18 -2.35
C ILE A 10 -10.81 9.01 -1.31
N ARG A 11 -9.71 9.74 -1.46
CA ARG A 11 -8.59 9.68 -0.50
C ARG A 11 -9.04 10.07 0.92
N ARG A 12 -9.80 11.16 1.04
CA ARG A 12 -10.30 11.66 2.33
C ARG A 12 -11.34 10.74 2.95
N GLU A 13 -12.22 10.14 2.15
CA GLU A 13 -13.21 9.16 2.60
C GLU A 13 -12.55 7.87 3.13
N LYS A 14 -11.36 7.55 2.63
CA LYS A 14 -10.52 6.45 3.12
C LYS A 14 -9.55 6.87 4.23
N GLU A 15 -9.60 8.12 4.67
CA GLU A 15 -8.73 8.67 5.72
C GLU A 15 -7.23 8.54 5.43
N ILE A 16 -6.85 8.50 4.15
CA ILE A 16 -5.46 8.38 3.72
C ILE A 16 -4.81 9.77 3.70
N ASP A 17 -3.73 9.95 4.46
CA ASP A 17 -2.98 11.21 4.42
C ASP A 17 -2.19 11.36 3.11
N LEU A 18 -2.08 12.58 2.60
CA LEU A 18 -1.36 12.81 1.34
C LEU A 18 0.14 12.54 1.48
N GLY A 19 0.72 12.80 2.67
CA GLY A 19 2.10 12.47 3.00
C GLY A 19 2.33 10.96 3.10
N GLU A 20 1.32 10.18 3.50
CA GLU A 20 1.41 8.72 3.45
C GLU A 20 1.55 8.21 2.01
N VAL A 21 0.74 8.75 1.09
CA VAL A 21 0.84 8.41 -0.34
C VAL A 21 2.20 8.81 -0.91
N ALA A 22 2.70 9.99 -0.55
CA ALA A 22 4.05 10.43 -0.93
C ALA A 22 5.12 9.47 -0.42
N ASN A 23 5.01 9.02 0.84
CA ASN A 23 5.96 8.08 1.44
C ASN A 23 5.96 6.70 0.77
N ARG A 24 4.80 6.19 0.35
CA ARG A 24 4.68 4.88 -0.31
C ARG A 24 5.13 4.91 -1.77
N THR A 25 4.69 5.92 -2.52
CA THR A 25 4.98 6.06 -3.96
C THR A 25 6.33 6.68 -4.26
N LYS A 26 6.95 7.35 -3.28
CA LYS A 26 8.15 8.18 -3.44
C LYS A 26 7.95 9.39 -4.36
N ILE A 27 6.69 9.77 -4.61
CA ILE A 27 6.34 11.00 -5.32
C ILE A 27 6.39 12.15 -4.32
N ASN A 28 6.94 13.30 -4.73
CA ASN A 28 6.93 14.50 -3.90
C ASN A 28 5.47 14.90 -3.55
N GLN A 29 5.18 15.13 -2.27
CA GLN A 29 3.85 15.51 -1.81
C GLN A 29 3.29 16.74 -2.56
N ALA A 30 4.13 17.72 -2.89
CA ALA A 30 3.71 18.91 -3.64
C ALA A 30 3.13 18.55 -5.03
N TYR A 31 3.65 17.51 -5.67
CA TYR A 31 3.13 17.03 -6.95
C TYR A 31 1.78 16.32 -6.80
N LEU A 32 1.60 15.56 -5.72
CA LEU A 32 0.29 14.97 -5.39
C LEU A 32 -0.75 16.06 -5.08
N GLU A 33 -0.34 17.15 -4.43
CA GLU A 33 -1.21 18.31 -4.25
C GLU A 33 -1.59 18.98 -5.56
N SER A 34 -0.65 19.13 -6.51
CA SER A 34 -0.94 19.65 -7.85
C SER A 34 -1.95 18.76 -8.58
N ILE A 35 -1.78 17.43 -8.50
CA ILE A 35 -2.76 16.46 -9.04
C ILE A 35 -4.14 16.68 -8.42
N GLU A 36 -4.26 16.81 -7.09
CA GLU A 36 -5.55 17.09 -6.44
C GLU A 36 -6.14 18.47 -6.74
N LYS A 37 -5.32 19.41 -7.22
CA LYS A 37 -5.74 20.76 -7.64
C LYS A 37 -6.08 20.82 -9.14
N GLY A 38 -5.77 19.78 -9.91
CA GLY A 38 -5.90 19.76 -11.36
C GLY A 38 -4.82 20.57 -12.10
N ASP A 39 -3.71 20.89 -11.43
CA ASP A 39 -2.55 21.52 -12.08
C ASP A 39 -1.60 20.43 -12.57
N TYR A 40 -1.42 20.36 -13.89
CA TYR A 40 -0.57 19.38 -14.56
C TYR A 40 0.60 20.02 -15.32
N THR A 41 0.83 21.32 -15.11
CA THR A 41 1.87 22.09 -15.82
C THR A 41 3.27 21.92 -15.23
N PHE A 42 3.34 21.34 -14.03
CA PHE A 42 4.55 21.24 -13.23
C PHE A 42 5.52 20.14 -13.71
N LEU A 43 5.08 19.20 -14.55
CA LEU A 43 5.90 18.10 -15.07
C LEU A 43 5.53 17.73 -16.52
N PRO A 44 6.47 17.12 -17.27
CA PRO A 44 6.14 16.55 -18.57
C PRO A 44 4.99 15.54 -18.48
N HIS A 45 4.19 15.47 -19.54
CA HIS A 45 2.95 14.68 -19.60
C HIS A 45 3.14 13.24 -19.15
N VAL A 46 4.20 12.59 -19.61
CA VAL A 46 4.51 11.19 -19.27
C VAL A 46 4.61 11.00 -17.75
N TYR A 47 5.26 11.93 -17.03
CA TYR A 47 5.39 11.85 -15.58
C TYR A 47 4.08 12.13 -14.86
N VAL A 48 3.29 13.10 -15.33
CA VAL A 48 1.94 13.35 -14.78
C VAL A 48 1.09 12.08 -14.87
N ARG A 49 1.11 11.41 -16.02
CA ARG A 49 0.38 10.15 -16.23
C ARG A 49 0.86 9.04 -15.29
N LEU A 50 2.18 8.86 -15.16
CA LEU A 50 2.77 7.87 -14.24
C LEU A 50 2.38 8.16 -12.78
N PHE A 51 2.46 9.43 -12.36
CA PHE A 51 2.21 9.84 -10.98
C PHE A 51 0.73 9.77 -10.64
N LEU A 52 -0.16 10.15 -11.56
CA LEU A 52 -1.60 9.97 -11.40
C LEU A 52 -1.95 8.50 -11.24
N ARG A 53 -1.35 7.62 -12.06
CA ARG A 53 -1.57 6.17 -11.95
C ARG A 53 -1.14 5.64 -10.59
N ALA A 54 0.07 5.97 -10.14
CA ALA A 54 0.55 5.54 -8.81
C ALA A 54 -0.36 6.07 -7.68
N TYR A 55 -0.77 7.33 -7.77
CA TYR A 55 -1.68 7.96 -6.80
C TYR A 55 -3.02 7.22 -6.71
N THR A 56 -3.65 6.94 -7.86
CA THR A 56 -4.95 6.25 -7.92
C THR A 56 -4.91 4.85 -7.34
N VAL A 57 -3.83 4.10 -7.57
CA VAL A 57 -3.61 2.77 -6.97
C VAL A 57 -3.56 2.86 -5.44
N GLU A 58 -2.80 3.82 -4.88
CA GLU A 58 -2.67 3.96 -3.42
C GLU A 58 -3.98 4.34 -2.73
N ILE A 59 -4.79 5.18 -3.37
CA ILE A 59 -6.11 5.55 -2.83
C ILE A 59 -7.19 4.54 -3.23
N GLY A 60 -6.86 3.48 -3.95
CA GLY A 60 -7.77 2.43 -4.44
C GLY A 60 -8.90 2.96 -5.32
N ALA A 61 -8.59 3.89 -6.22
CA ALA A 61 -9.41 4.30 -7.36
C ALA A 61 -9.01 3.50 -8.61
N ASP A 62 -9.82 3.57 -9.67
CA ASP A 62 -9.48 2.93 -10.95
C ASP A 62 -8.40 3.74 -11.68
N PRO A 63 -7.20 3.16 -11.90
CA PRO A 63 -6.08 3.86 -12.52
C PRO A 63 -6.29 4.12 -14.01
N ASP A 64 -6.96 3.21 -14.72
CA ASP A 64 -7.12 3.32 -16.17
C ASP A 64 -8.20 4.37 -16.50
N GLU A 65 -9.26 4.42 -15.70
CA GLU A 65 -10.28 5.48 -15.78
C GLU A 65 -9.69 6.86 -15.45
N ALA A 66 -8.92 6.98 -14.38
CA ALA A 66 -8.32 8.26 -13.99
C ALA A 66 -7.37 8.81 -15.05
N VAL A 67 -6.55 7.93 -15.66
CA VAL A 67 -5.66 8.30 -16.76
C VAL A 67 -6.46 8.73 -17.98
N ASN A 68 -7.55 8.03 -18.33
CA ASN A 68 -8.42 8.44 -19.44
C ASN A 68 -9.03 9.85 -19.20
N GLN A 69 -9.53 10.09 -17.99
CA GLN A 69 -10.06 11.41 -17.61
C GLN A 69 -8.99 12.51 -17.67
N LEU A 70 -7.73 12.20 -17.36
CA LEU A 70 -6.61 13.13 -17.54
C LEU A 70 -6.41 13.48 -19.02
N GLU A 71 -6.37 12.51 -19.93
CA GLU A 71 -6.20 12.78 -21.36
C GLU A 71 -7.34 13.66 -21.89
N ILE A 72 -8.58 13.33 -21.55
CA ILE A 72 -9.77 14.13 -21.91
C ILE A 72 -9.66 15.56 -21.34
N TYR A 73 -9.10 15.72 -20.14
CA TYR A 73 -8.96 17.01 -19.49
C TYR A 73 -7.89 17.88 -20.17
N LEU A 74 -6.71 17.31 -20.45
CA LEU A 74 -5.61 18.02 -21.10
C LEU A 74 -5.99 18.48 -22.52
N ASP A 75 -6.70 17.63 -23.27
CA ASP A 75 -7.20 17.95 -24.61
C ASP A 75 -8.19 19.13 -24.59
N LYS A 76 -9.10 19.15 -23.60
CA LYS A 76 -10.13 20.20 -23.46
C LYS A 76 -9.55 21.55 -23.07
N GLU A 77 -8.60 21.54 -22.13
CA GLU A 77 -8.03 22.76 -21.57
C GLU A 77 -6.84 23.29 -22.40
N GLN A 78 -6.49 22.61 -23.50
CA GLN A 78 -5.30 22.93 -24.32
C GLN A 78 -4.02 23.07 -23.48
N ILE A 79 -3.93 22.32 -22.38
CA ILE A 79 -2.77 22.33 -21.51
C ILE A 79 -1.68 21.56 -22.25
N SER A 80 -0.58 22.22 -22.55
CA SER A 80 0.61 21.60 -23.13
C SER A 80 1.63 21.38 -22.00
N PRO A 81 1.75 20.17 -21.43
CA PRO A 81 2.76 19.90 -20.42
C PRO A 81 4.16 20.13 -21.00
N PRO A 82 5.15 20.50 -20.19
CA PRO A 82 6.50 20.77 -20.66
C PRO A 82 7.05 19.56 -21.43
N GLU A 83 7.28 19.77 -22.72
CA GLU A 83 7.85 18.78 -23.61
C GLU A 83 9.36 18.80 -23.40
N GLN A 84 9.90 17.82 -22.64
CA GLN A 84 11.20 17.18 -22.93
C GLN A 84 11.70 16.22 -21.83
N LEU A 85 11.86 14.96 -22.24
CA LEU A 85 13.12 14.23 -22.11
C LEU A 85 13.32 13.51 -23.44
N SER A 86 14.22 14.04 -24.29
CA SER A 86 14.65 13.38 -25.51
C SER A 86 15.43 12.13 -25.12
N ILE A 87 14.78 10.96 -25.17
CA ILE A 87 15.50 9.70 -25.22
C ILE A 87 15.98 9.59 -26.66
N ASP A 88 17.27 9.87 -26.87
CA ASP A 88 17.94 9.69 -28.16
C ASP A 88 17.88 8.20 -28.53
N ASP A 89 17.11 7.91 -29.57
CA ASP A 89 16.97 6.60 -30.17
C ASP A 89 18.29 6.22 -30.88
N THR A 90 18.86 5.07 -30.53
CA THR A 90 19.70 4.34 -31.47
C THR A 90 19.16 2.92 -31.60
N MET A 91 18.25 2.73 -32.55
CA MET A 91 18.26 1.60 -33.49
C MET A 91 17.16 1.75 -34.54
N GLY A 92 17.58 2.01 -35.78
CA GLY A 92 16.96 1.42 -36.97
C GLY A 92 15.71 2.09 -37.51
N ASP A 93 15.93 3.19 -38.20
CA ASP A 93 15.23 3.61 -39.41
C ASP A 93 14.86 2.44 -40.36
N ASP A 94 13.57 2.16 -40.54
CA ASP A 94 12.90 2.31 -41.84
C ASP A 94 11.36 2.31 -41.70
N HIS A 95 10.71 3.11 -42.55
CA HIS A 95 9.26 3.23 -42.79
C HIS A 95 8.39 4.04 -41.82
N LEU A 96 8.39 5.36 -42.06
CA LEU A 96 7.21 6.22 -41.90
C LEU A 96 6.14 5.84 -42.95
N LYS A 97 5.03 5.24 -42.51
CA LYS A 97 3.64 5.62 -42.84
C LYS A 97 2.66 4.54 -42.36
N ASP A 98 1.53 5.02 -41.84
CA ASP A 98 0.36 4.29 -41.39
C ASP A 98 0.34 3.92 -39.89
N TYR A 99 0.20 4.94 -39.04
CA TYR A 99 -0.53 4.75 -37.78
C TYR A 99 -2.03 4.73 -38.11
N GLN A 100 -2.46 3.65 -38.77
CA GLN A 100 -3.80 3.12 -38.56
C GLN A 100 -3.92 2.83 -37.07
N GLU A 101 -5.00 3.33 -36.46
CA GLU A 101 -5.39 2.97 -35.11
C GLU A 101 -5.21 1.47 -34.88
N PRO A 102 -4.55 1.04 -33.80
CA PRO A 102 -4.74 -0.31 -33.35
C PRO A 102 -6.12 -0.34 -32.68
N SER A 103 -7.15 -0.60 -33.49
CA SER A 103 -8.41 -1.17 -33.04
C SER A 103 -8.09 -2.52 -32.39
N LYS A 104 -7.71 -2.51 -31.11
CA LYS A 104 -7.63 -3.72 -30.31
C LYS A 104 -9.04 -4.01 -29.83
N SER A 105 -9.69 -4.85 -30.62
CA SER A 105 -10.90 -5.60 -30.30
C SER A 105 -10.96 -6.05 -28.82
N PRO A 106 -12.14 -6.13 -28.20
CA PRO A 106 -12.32 -6.42 -26.78
C PRO A 106 -12.15 -7.91 -26.47
N LEU A 107 -10.95 -8.47 -26.66
CA LEU A 107 -10.73 -9.91 -26.45
C LEU A 107 -9.38 -10.27 -25.83
N GLN A 108 -8.67 -9.34 -25.18
CA GLN A 108 -7.41 -9.66 -24.49
C GLN A 108 -7.57 -10.02 -22.99
N SER A 109 -8.77 -9.89 -22.41
CA SER A 109 -9.08 -10.37 -21.03
C SER A 109 -9.41 -11.87 -20.98
N ARG A 110 -8.56 -12.69 -21.59
CA ARG A 110 -8.70 -14.17 -21.59
C ARG A 110 -7.46 -14.83 -21.03
N TYR A 111 -6.30 -14.21 -21.24
CA TYR A 111 -5.02 -14.75 -20.80
C TYR A 111 -4.87 -14.69 -19.27
N ASP A 112 -5.43 -13.66 -18.64
CA ASP A 112 -5.45 -13.58 -17.17
C ASP A 112 -6.42 -14.59 -16.55
N ILE A 113 -7.58 -14.83 -17.17
CA ILE A 113 -8.50 -15.92 -16.76
C ILE A 113 -7.84 -17.28 -16.98
N ILE A 114 -7.16 -17.50 -18.11
CA ILE A 114 -6.45 -18.74 -18.40
C ILE A 114 -5.36 -19.02 -17.34
N LYS A 115 -4.60 -18.01 -16.90
CA LYS A 115 -3.63 -18.17 -15.80
C LYS A 115 -4.30 -18.58 -14.48
N VAL A 116 -5.42 -17.96 -14.13
CA VAL A 116 -6.18 -18.32 -12.91
C VAL A 116 -6.73 -19.74 -13.01
N VAL A 117 -7.29 -20.13 -14.16
CA VAL A 117 -7.80 -21.49 -14.38
C VAL A 117 -6.69 -22.53 -14.31
N ILE A 118 -5.52 -22.24 -14.90
CA ILE A 118 -4.34 -23.13 -14.82
C ILE A 118 -3.88 -23.26 -13.37
N LEU A 119 -3.82 -22.17 -12.59
CA LEU A 119 -3.46 -22.21 -11.17
C LEU A 119 -4.42 -23.12 -10.39
N VAL A 120 -5.73 -22.91 -10.56
CA VAL A 120 -6.76 -23.71 -9.89
C VAL A 120 -6.70 -25.19 -10.29
N ALA A 121 -6.47 -25.48 -11.58
CA ALA A 121 -6.32 -26.85 -12.06
C ALA A 121 -5.10 -27.56 -11.45
N VAL A 122 -3.94 -26.87 -11.38
CA VAL A 122 -2.73 -27.39 -10.72
C VAL A 122 -2.98 -27.62 -9.23
N PHE A 123 -3.70 -26.73 -8.57
CA PHE A 123 -4.05 -26.87 -7.15
C PHE A 123 -4.95 -28.09 -6.87
N ILE A 124 -5.99 -28.28 -7.68
CA ILE A 124 -6.88 -29.45 -7.57
C ILE A 124 -6.12 -30.75 -7.87
N PHE A 125 -5.23 -30.73 -8.88
CA PHE A 125 -4.40 -31.89 -9.21
C PHE A 125 -3.43 -32.25 -8.08
N ALA A 126 -2.81 -31.26 -7.43
CA ALA A 126 -1.97 -31.48 -6.27
C ALA A 126 -2.74 -32.12 -5.11
N ILE A 127 -3.95 -31.64 -4.81
CA ILE A 127 -4.83 -32.23 -3.79
C ILE A 127 -5.21 -33.68 -4.18
N TYR A 128 -5.49 -33.94 -5.46
CA TYR A 128 -5.82 -35.27 -5.94
C TYR A 128 -4.68 -36.27 -5.73
N ILE A 129 -3.44 -35.90 -6.04
CA ILE A 129 -2.25 -36.74 -5.82
C ILE A 129 -2.04 -37.03 -4.33
N ILE A 130 -2.17 -36.02 -3.47
CA ILE A 130 -2.07 -36.21 -2.00
C ILE A 130 -3.14 -37.20 -1.52
N LYS A 131 -4.39 -37.04 -1.99
CA LYS A 131 -5.48 -37.96 -1.61
C LYS A 131 -5.24 -39.37 -2.14
N GLN A 132 -4.68 -39.52 -3.34
CA GLN A 132 -4.37 -40.81 -3.95
C GLN A 132 -3.27 -41.57 -3.20
N ILE A 133 -2.31 -40.86 -2.59
CA ILE A 133 -1.25 -41.46 -1.77
C ILE A 133 -1.81 -41.89 -0.42
N THR A 134 -2.58 -41.03 0.27
CA THR A 134 -3.13 -41.35 1.60
C THR A 134 -4.28 -42.37 1.58
N SER A 135 -4.94 -42.60 0.44
CA SER A 135 -6.08 -43.52 0.35
C SER A 135 -5.72 -44.98 0.04
N ASN A 136 -4.43 -45.32 -0.01
CA ASN A 136 -3.97 -46.71 -0.25
C ASN A 136 -3.10 -47.29 0.87
N ASP A 137 -2.94 -46.61 2.00
CA ASP A 137 -2.29 -47.17 3.18
C ASP A 137 -3.36 -47.53 4.22
N ASP A 138 -3.79 -48.80 4.21
CA ASP A 138 -4.32 -49.43 5.43
C ASP A 138 -3.17 -49.47 6.45
N PRO A 139 -3.26 -48.80 7.61
CA PRO A 139 -2.32 -49.05 8.69
C PRO A 139 -2.71 -50.38 9.34
N ASP A 140 -2.27 -51.49 8.76
CA ASP A 140 -2.23 -52.79 9.44
C ASP A 140 -1.17 -52.73 10.55
N VAL A 141 -1.57 -52.16 11.69
CA VAL A 141 -0.87 -52.32 12.95
C VAL A 141 -1.67 -53.33 13.77
N GLU A 142 -1.40 -54.61 13.53
CA GLU A 142 -1.80 -55.68 14.44
C GLU A 142 -1.14 -55.45 15.81
N ILE A 143 -1.92 -55.01 16.81
CA ILE A 143 -1.51 -55.07 18.22
C ILE A 143 -2.26 -56.22 18.88
N PRO A 144 -1.59 -57.29 19.32
CA PRO A 144 -2.18 -58.30 20.19
C PRO A 144 -2.54 -57.64 21.53
N SER A 145 -3.82 -57.57 21.85
CA SER A 145 -4.27 -57.13 23.17
C SER A 145 -4.08 -58.28 24.17
N LEU A 146 -3.20 -58.09 25.15
CA LEU A 146 -3.22 -58.87 26.37
C LEU A 146 -3.18 -57.95 27.59
N SER A 147 -4.35 -57.93 28.25
CA SER A 147 -4.51 -57.98 29.69
C SER A 147 -4.18 -56.72 30.50
N ASN A 148 -5.27 -56.04 30.90
CA ASN A 148 -5.35 -55.21 32.11
C ASN A 148 -4.57 -55.83 33.29
N ARG A 149 -3.77 -55.01 33.98
CA ARG A 149 -3.90 -54.85 35.45
C ARG A 149 -3.00 -53.75 36.02
N GLN A 150 -3.69 -52.70 36.41
CA GLN A 150 -3.38 -51.73 37.46
C GLN A 150 -2.88 -52.39 38.76
N LEU A 151 -1.72 -51.96 39.27
CA LEU A 151 -1.28 -51.98 40.68
C LEU A 151 -0.16 -50.93 40.84
N GLU A 152 -0.43 -49.83 41.57
CA GLU A 152 0.28 -49.40 42.80
C GLU A 152 1.64 -48.74 42.49
N GLU A 153 1.93 -47.49 42.89
CA GLU A 153 2.16 -46.99 44.27
C GLU A 153 2.49 -45.46 44.12
N GLN A 154 1.74 -44.49 44.68
CA GLN A 154 2.01 -43.77 45.97
C GLN A 154 3.41 -43.08 46.02
N THR A 155 3.67 -41.83 46.42
CA THR A 155 2.96 -40.77 47.17
C THR A 155 3.77 -39.43 47.14
N SER A 156 3.09 -38.32 47.43
CA SER A 156 3.52 -37.06 48.10
C SER A 156 4.22 -35.88 47.38
N THR A 157 3.50 -34.75 47.50
CA THR A 157 3.65 -33.29 47.30
C THR A 157 4.74 -32.61 48.21
N PRO A 158 4.83 -31.25 48.26
CA PRO A 158 5.68 -30.25 47.56
C PRO A 158 6.72 -29.59 48.51
N GLU A 159 7.05 -28.29 48.29
CA GLU A 159 7.87 -27.33 49.11
C GLU A 159 9.38 -27.28 48.79
N GLU A 160 10.08 -26.14 48.73
CA GLU A 160 9.78 -24.70 48.87
C GLU A 160 11.07 -23.91 48.53
N ALA A 161 10.91 -22.59 48.31
CA ALA A 161 11.83 -21.50 48.67
C ALA A 161 13.27 -21.48 48.08
N GLY A 162 13.83 -20.35 47.65
CA GLY A 162 13.49 -18.96 47.94
C GLY A 162 14.79 -18.18 48.18
N SER A 163 14.66 -16.85 48.14
CA SER A 163 15.61 -15.81 48.58
C SER A 163 16.85 -15.57 47.70
N ASP A 164 17.39 -14.37 47.58
CA ASP A 164 16.97 -12.97 47.74
C ASP A 164 18.23 -12.17 47.33
N GLU A 165 18.08 -10.89 46.97
CA GLU A 165 18.78 -9.76 47.61
C GLU A 165 19.02 -8.56 46.67
N TYR A 166 18.71 -7.41 47.27
CA TYR A 166 18.64 -6.04 46.81
C TYR A 166 20.01 -5.36 46.57
N GLN A 167 20.00 -4.20 45.89
CA GLN A 167 20.57 -2.95 46.43
C GLN A 167 19.79 -1.73 45.93
N VAL A 168 19.61 -0.78 46.87
CA VAL A 168 18.91 0.51 46.82
C VAL A 168 19.94 1.65 46.86
N LYS A 169 19.66 2.78 46.20
CA LYS A 169 19.86 4.18 46.66
C LYS A 169 19.37 5.13 45.56
N ASP A 170 18.21 5.76 45.73
CA ASP A 170 17.95 7.05 46.41
C ASP A 170 18.52 8.27 45.66
N GLU A 171 17.65 9.10 45.08
CA GLU A 171 17.12 10.32 45.73
C GLU A 171 15.97 10.94 44.88
N THR A 172 14.76 10.75 45.41
CA THR A 172 13.60 11.68 45.56
C THR A 172 14.05 13.16 45.74
N SER A 173 13.30 14.23 45.45
CA SER A 173 11.97 14.46 44.90
C SER A 173 11.70 15.99 44.88
N ASP A 174 10.53 16.32 44.34
CA ASP A 174 9.65 17.45 44.70
C ASP A 174 9.85 18.75 43.90
N GLU A 175 8.92 19.05 42.98
CA GLU A 175 7.58 19.66 43.21
C GLU A 175 7.71 21.16 43.50
N LEU A 176 6.86 22.09 43.06
CA LEU A 176 5.68 22.13 42.17
C LEU A 176 5.36 23.62 42.00
N SER A 177 4.67 23.95 40.90
CA SER A 177 3.61 24.98 40.84
C SER A 177 3.97 26.46 40.70
N GLY A 178 3.19 27.14 39.86
CA GLY A 178 2.74 28.50 40.19
C GLY A 178 2.71 29.53 39.05
N ASP A 179 1.75 29.37 38.13
CA ASP A 179 0.87 30.40 37.56
C ASP A 179 1.24 31.89 37.65
N LYS A 180 1.21 32.62 36.52
CA LYS A 180 0.37 33.83 36.37
C LYS A 180 0.31 34.38 34.95
N ALA A 181 -0.91 34.57 34.45
CA ALA A 181 -1.25 35.50 33.37
C ALA A 181 -1.34 36.94 33.91
N THR A 182 -0.89 37.95 33.14
CA THR A 182 -1.43 39.32 33.22
C THR A 182 -1.17 40.09 31.92
N GLU A 183 -2.23 40.67 31.37
CA GLU A 183 -2.26 41.64 30.27
C GLU A 183 -1.62 43.00 30.66
N SER A 184 -0.98 43.69 29.71
CA SER A 184 -0.94 45.17 29.68
C SER A 184 -0.42 45.75 28.34
N SER A 185 -1.35 46.28 27.54
CA SER A 185 -1.38 47.60 26.87
C SER A 185 -0.09 48.33 26.40
N THR A 186 0.09 48.38 25.07
CA THR A 186 0.38 49.53 24.14
C THR A 186 1.54 50.54 24.40
N PRO A 187 1.83 51.48 23.47
CA PRO A 187 2.43 51.32 22.14
C PRO A 187 3.72 52.16 21.98
N SER A 188 4.54 51.94 20.93
CA SER A 188 5.57 52.93 20.57
C SER A 188 5.73 53.05 19.06
N THR A 189 5.29 54.19 18.55
CA THR A 189 5.59 54.79 17.26
C THR A 189 6.96 55.47 17.33
N THR A 190 7.79 55.33 16.29
CA THR A 190 8.77 56.37 15.91
C THR A 190 9.02 56.32 14.40
N PRO A 191 8.95 57.47 13.69
CA PRO A 191 9.23 57.63 12.26
C PRO A 191 10.64 58.18 12.01
N THR A 192 11.26 57.89 10.88
CA THR A 192 12.44 58.56 10.26
C THR A 192 12.62 57.89 8.89
N GLU A 193 12.78 58.51 7.72
CA GLU A 193 12.80 59.86 7.17
C GLU A 193 12.66 59.68 5.65
#